data_AF-A0A2J6TBL2-F1
#
_entry.id   AF-A0A2J6TBL2-F1
#
_cell.length_a   1.000
_cell.length_b   1.000
_cell.length_c   1.000
_cell.angle_alpha   90.00
_cell.angle_beta   90.00
_cell.angle_gamma   90.00
#
_symmetry.space_group_name_H-M   'P 1'
#
loop_
_entity.id
_entity.type
_entity.pdbx_description
1 polymer ?
#
loop_
_entity_poly.entity_id
_entity_poly.type
_entity_poly.pdbx_seq_one_letter_code
_entity_poly.pdbx_strand_id
1 'polypeptide(L)'
;MQDNASIYRVYTVQAWFALYGITQITNWPAYFPDLNLIKHIWWHLKTRTYEMFPEVAVDKSETEHARQRLESCIQAAWDTLDKGLFNNLYASMPARMKAYIAAGGWHKNIKIIQ
;
A
#
# COMPACT_ATOMS: atom_id res chain seq x y z
N MET A 1 -4.04 -9.22 4.50
CA MET A 1 -3.28 -8.38 5.46
C MET A 1 -3.87 -6.98 5.41
N GLN A 2 -4.13 -6.34 6.55
CA GLN A 2 -4.72 -4.99 6.67
C GLN A 2 -4.13 -4.27 7.90
N ASP A 3 -4.29 -2.95 8.02
CA ASP A 3 -3.58 -2.11 9.02
C ASP A 3 -4.24 -2.08 10.41
N ASN A 4 -5.29 -2.86 10.62
CA ASN A 4 -6.05 -3.01 11.85
C ASN A 4 -6.67 -1.70 12.38
N ALA A 5 -6.96 -0.76 11.47
CA ALA A 5 -7.72 0.45 11.81
C ALA A 5 -9.07 0.09 12.46
N SER A 6 -9.58 0.97 13.32
CA SER A 6 -10.79 0.70 14.13
C SER A 6 -12.01 0.33 13.30
N ILE A 7 -12.16 0.94 12.11
CA ILE A 7 -13.23 0.64 11.16
C ILE A 7 -13.22 -0.80 10.66
N TYR A 8 -12.06 -1.49 10.67
CA TYR A 8 -11.97 -2.89 10.26
C TYR A 8 -12.23 -3.86 11.41
N ARG A 9 -12.31 -3.37 12.65
CA ARG A 9 -12.55 -4.17 13.87
C ARG A 9 -14.00 -4.16 14.32
N VAL A 10 -14.85 -3.34 13.69
CA VAL A 10 -16.29 -3.28 14.02
C VAL A 10 -16.99 -4.60 13.66
N TYR A 11 -18.05 -4.91 14.41
CA TYR A 11 -18.77 -6.18 14.29
C TYR A 11 -19.21 -6.49 12.86
N THR A 12 -19.83 -5.53 12.17
CA THR A 12 -20.35 -5.72 10.80
C THR A 12 -19.26 -6.15 9.83
N VAL A 13 -18.07 -5.56 9.95
CA VAL A 13 -16.93 -5.84 9.08
C VAL A 13 -16.31 -7.20 9.44
N GLN A 14 -16.19 -7.53 10.73
CA GLN A 14 -15.72 -8.85 11.18
C GLN A 14 -16.66 -9.98 10.75
N ALA A 15 -17.98 -9.76 10.85
CA ALA A 15 -18.99 -10.69 10.37
C ALA A 15 -18.89 -10.92 8.86
N TRP A 16 -18.63 -9.86 8.09
CA TRP A 16 -18.37 -9.98 6.65
C TRP A 16 -17.12 -10.83 6.38
N PHE A 17 -16.01 -10.60 7.07
CA PHE A 17 -14.81 -11.43 6.90
C PHE A 17 -15.06 -12.90 7.23
N ALA A 18 -15.80 -13.19 8.30
CA ALA A 18 -16.17 -14.55 8.68
C ALA A 18 -17.06 -15.22 7.61
N LEU A 19 -18.05 -14.50 7.08
CA LEU A 19 -18.96 -15.00 6.04
C LEU A 19 -18.21 -15.43 4.77
N TYR A 20 -17.17 -14.70 4.38
CA TYR A 20 -16.36 -15.00 3.20
C TYR A 20 -15.10 -15.84 3.49
N GLY A 21 -14.95 -16.35 4.72
CA GLY A 21 -13.82 -17.20 5.10
C GLY A 21 -12.45 -16.49 5.06
N ILE A 22 -12.43 -15.17 5.20
CA ILE A 22 -11.21 -14.37 5.14
C ILE A 22 -10.57 -14.32 6.53
N THR A 23 -9.40 -14.97 6.67
CA THR A 23 -8.63 -14.92 7.91
C THR A 23 -7.90 -13.58 8.07
N GLN A 24 -8.14 -12.90 9.19
CA GLN A 24 -7.41 -11.69 9.54
C GLN A 24 -6.18 -11.97 10.38
N ILE A 25 -5.14 -11.15 10.19
CA ILE A 25 -3.99 -11.09 11.08
C ILE A 25 -4.31 -10.03 12.15
N THR A 26 -4.67 -10.47 13.35
CA THR A 26 -5.13 -9.59 14.44
C THR A 26 -3.99 -9.00 15.26
N ASN A 27 -2.85 -9.68 15.33
CA ASN A 27 -1.64 -9.24 16.05
C ASN A 27 -0.71 -8.38 15.18
N TRP A 28 -1.27 -7.64 14.22
CA TRP A 28 -0.47 -6.77 13.36
C TRP A 28 0.07 -5.58 14.17
N PRO A 29 1.40 -5.31 14.13
CA PRO A 29 1.97 -4.20 14.89
C PRO A 29 1.39 -2.87 14.41
N ALA A 30 0.87 -2.09 15.35
CA ALA A 30 0.35 -0.76 15.07
C ALA A 30 1.48 0.17 14.61
N TYR A 31 1.16 1.13 13.73
CA TYR A 31 2.08 2.18 13.28
C TYR A 31 3.36 1.67 12.59
N PHE A 32 3.25 0.60 11.80
CA PHE A 32 4.38 0.07 11.04
C PHE A 32 4.14 0.16 9.51
N PRO A 33 4.42 1.33 8.88
CA PRO A 33 4.22 1.55 7.45
C PRO A 33 4.93 0.52 6.57
N ASP A 34 6.11 0.09 6.99
CA ASP A 34 7.07 -0.68 6.20
C ASP A 34 6.69 -2.16 6.04
N LEU A 35 5.77 -2.67 6.85
CA LEU A 35 5.15 -3.98 6.61
C LEU A 35 3.86 -3.85 5.80
N ASN A 36 3.31 -2.64 5.61
CA ASN A 36 2.17 -2.43 4.74
C ASN A 36 2.61 -2.27 3.29
N LEU A 37 2.73 -3.41 2.58
CA LEU A 37 3.19 -3.47 1.19
C LEU A 37 2.47 -2.50 0.24
N ILE A 38 1.20 -2.17 0.50
CA ILE A 38 0.45 -1.24 -0.35
C ILE A 38 1.07 0.17 -0.36
N LYS A 39 1.75 0.58 0.72
CA LYS A 39 2.44 1.87 0.77
C LYS A 39 3.59 1.94 -0.23
N HIS A 40 4.29 0.82 -0.45
CA HIS A 40 5.31 0.73 -1.49
C HIS A 40 4.70 0.80 -2.88
N ILE A 41 3.58 0.10 -3.09
CA ILE A 41 2.86 0.14 -4.37
C ILE A 41 2.40 1.57 -4.68
N TRP A 42 1.87 2.32 -3.70
CA TRP A 42 1.49 3.72 -3.89
C TRP A 42 2.65 4.61 -4.32
N TRP A 43 3.86 4.38 -3.80
CA TRP A 43 5.05 5.12 -4.22
C TRP A 43 5.40 4.83 -5.69
N HIS A 44 5.42 3.55 -6.08
CA HIS A 44 5.67 3.16 -7.46
C HIS A 44 4.59 3.69 -8.41
N LEU A 45 3.33 3.57 -8.02
CA LEU A 45 2.21 4.07 -8.81
C LEU A 45 2.30 5.58 -9.02
N LYS A 46 2.54 6.35 -7.95
CA LYS A 46 2.70 7.81 -8.04
C LYS A 46 3.84 8.18 -8.98
N THR A 47 4.99 7.53 -8.84
CA THR A 47 6.15 7.74 -9.71
C THR A 47 5.80 7.43 -11.16
N ARG A 48 5.15 6.29 -11.40
CA ARG A 48 4.74 5.86 -12.74
C ARG A 48 3.72 6.79 -13.38
N THR A 49 2.75 7.27 -12.61
CA THR A 49 1.77 8.26 -13.08
C THR A 49 2.47 9.55 -13.51
N TYR A 50 3.45 10.04 -12.76
CA TYR A 50 4.19 11.25 -13.12
C TYR A 50 5.13 11.08 -14.31
N GLU A 51 5.71 9.89 -14.50
CA GLU A 51 6.50 9.58 -15.69
C GLU A 51 5.63 9.55 -16.96
N MET A 52 4.44 8.94 -16.88
CA MET A 52 3.54 8.78 -18.02
C MET A 52 2.73 10.04 -18.32
N PHE A 53 2.38 10.81 -17.30
CA PHE A 53 1.51 11.98 -17.37
C PHE A 53 2.10 13.14 -16.55
N PRO A 54 3.21 13.78 -17.00
CA PRO A 54 3.84 14.87 -16.26
C PRO A 54 2.90 16.06 -15.98
N GLU A 55 1.91 16.27 -16.83
CA GLU A 55 0.92 17.34 -16.71
C GLU A 55 0.05 17.22 -15.46
N VAL A 56 -0.30 15.99 -15.03
CA VAL A 56 -1.12 15.81 -13.81
C VAL A 56 -0.30 15.99 -12.53
N ALA A 57 1.04 16.01 -12.62
CA ALA A 57 1.91 16.28 -11.48
C ALA A 57 1.92 17.76 -11.09
N VAL A 58 1.66 18.65 -12.05
CA VAL A 58 1.69 20.11 -11.88
C VAL A 58 0.30 20.74 -11.85
N ASP A 59 -0.73 20.01 -12.31
CA ASP A 59 -2.12 20.45 -12.20
C ASP A 59 -2.58 20.44 -10.73
N LYS A 60 -2.93 21.64 -10.22
CA LYS A 60 -3.45 21.85 -8.87
C LYS A 60 -4.94 22.20 -8.86
N SER A 61 -5.60 22.05 -10.01
CA SER A 61 -7.03 22.28 -10.14
C SER A 61 -7.81 21.27 -9.30
N GLU A 62 -8.79 21.76 -8.53
CA GLU A 62 -9.70 20.93 -7.75
C GLU A 62 -11.04 20.69 -8.48
N THR A 63 -11.09 20.99 -9.77
CA THR A 63 -12.29 20.77 -10.59
C THR A 63 -12.58 19.28 -10.76
N GLU A 64 -13.85 18.95 -10.96
CA GLU A 64 -14.29 17.57 -11.22
C GLU A 64 -13.58 16.96 -12.45
N HIS A 65 -13.43 17.73 -13.52
CA HIS A 65 -12.70 17.29 -14.70
C HIS A 65 -11.22 16.97 -14.39
N ALA A 66 -10.55 17.75 -13.53
CA ALA A 66 -9.18 17.47 -13.12
C ALA A 66 -9.10 16.18 -12.28
N ARG A 67 -10.08 15.92 -11.40
CA ARG A 67 -10.17 14.66 -10.64
C ARG A 67 -10.36 13.46 -11.55
N GLN A 68 -11.31 13.51 -12.48
CA GLN A 68 -11.58 12.43 -13.44
C GLN A 68 -10.36 12.13 -14.32
N ARG A 69 -9.65 13.17 -14.74
CA ARG A 69 -8.39 13.03 -15.47
C ARG A 69 -7.33 12.34 -14.62
N LEU A 70 -7.14 12.77 -13.38
CA LEU A 70 -6.19 12.15 -12.45
C LEU A 70 -6.53 10.67 -12.21
N GLU A 71 -7.80 10.34 -11.99
CA GLU A 71 -8.25 8.96 -11.82
C GLU A 71 -7.92 8.10 -13.05
N SER A 72 -8.19 8.61 -14.25
CA SER A 72 -7.89 7.92 -15.51
C SER A 72 -6.38 7.71 -15.70
N CYS A 73 -5.55 8.72 -15.38
CA CYS A 73 -4.09 8.62 -15.43
C CYS A 73 -3.53 7.62 -14.40
N ILE A 74 -4.09 7.58 -13.19
CA ILE A 74 -3.70 6.61 -12.17
C ILE A 74 -4.06 5.20 -12.63
N GLN A 75 -5.25 4.98 -13.19
CA GLN A 75 -5.66 3.67 -13.71
C GLN A 75 -4.74 3.21 -14.85
N ALA A 76 -4.46 4.09 -15.82
CA ALA A 76 -3.56 3.77 -16.93
C ALA A 76 -2.14 3.46 -16.43
N ALA A 77 -1.63 4.20 -15.44
CA ALA A 77 -0.32 3.92 -14.84
C ALA A 77 -0.31 2.58 -14.11
N TRP A 78 -1.36 2.27 -13.35
CA TRP A 78 -1.54 1.00 -12.63
C TRP A 78 -1.44 -0.21 -13.57
N ASP A 79 -2.11 -0.13 -14.72
CA ASP A 79 -2.12 -1.23 -15.70
C ASP A 79 -0.75 -1.50 -16.32
N THR A 80 0.20 -0.57 -16.21
CA THR A 80 1.59 -0.74 -16.67
C THR A 80 2.55 -1.24 -15.59
N LEU A 81 2.12 -1.33 -14.32
CA LEU A 81 2.99 -1.81 -13.25
C LEU A 81 3.33 -3.29 -13.48
N ASP A 82 4.63 -3.60 -13.41
CA ASP A 82 5.11 -4.97 -13.60
C ASP A 82 4.60 -5.89 -12.49
N LYS A 83 4.10 -7.07 -12.87
CA LYS A 83 3.74 -8.14 -11.92
C LYS A 83 4.92 -8.57 -11.06
N GLY A 84 6.15 -8.49 -11.60
CA GLY A 84 7.39 -8.72 -10.87
C GLY A 84 7.54 -7.84 -9.63
N LEU A 85 7.08 -6.58 -9.69
CA LEU A 85 7.07 -5.67 -8.54
C LEU A 85 6.26 -6.24 -7.37
N PHE A 86 5.04 -6.71 -7.63
CA PHE A 86 4.17 -7.27 -6.60
C PHE A 86 4.74 -8.54 -5.99
N ASN A 87 5.29 -9.42 -6.83
CA ASN A 87 5.92 -10.66 -6.39
C ASN A 87 7.16 -10.39 -5.52
N ASN A 88 8.01 -9.44 -5.92
CA ASN A 88 9.19 -9.07 -5.15
C ASN A 88 8.83 -8.43 -3.81
N LEU A 89 7.81 -7.56 -3.79
CA LEU A 89 7.29 -6.97 -2.55
C LEU A 89 6.78 -8.06 -1.60
N TYR A 90 6.00 -9.01 -2.10
CA TYR A 90 5.53 -10.14 -1.29
C TYR A 90 6.69 -11.00 -0.78
N ALA A 91 7.65 -11.35 -1.65
CA ALA A 91 8.83 -12.14 -1.30
C ALA A 91 9.73 -11.43 -0.27
N SER A 92 9.72 -10.10 -0.20
CA SER A 92 10.49 -9.32 0.77
C SER A 92 9.92 -9.35 2.20
N MET A 93 8.68 -9.82 2.40
CA MET A 93 8.00 -9.79 3.70
C MET A 93 8.76 -10.46 4.85
N PRO A 94 9.32 -11.68 4.68
CA PRO A 94 10.09 -12.32 5.74
C PRO A 94 11.32 -11.51 6.15
N ALA A 95 12.00 -10.88 5.19
CA ALA A 95 13.17 -10.04 5.46
C ALA A 95 12.80 -8.76 6.23
N ARG A 96 11.70 -8.09 5.82
CA ARG A 96 11.16 -6.92 6.52
C ARG A 96 10.75 -7.25 7.97
N MET A 97 10.12 -8.40 8.18
CA MET A 97 9.75 -8.86 9.52
C MET A 97 10.98 -9.15 10.40
N LYS A 98 12.01 -9.81 9.83
CA LYS A 98 13.28 -10.04 10.55
C LYS A 98 13.94 -8.71 10.94
N ALA A 99 13.96 -7.74 10.03
CA ALA A 99 14.53 -6.42 10.30
C ALA A 99 13.72 -5.67 11.38
N TYR A 100 12.39 -5.80 11.39
CA TYR A 100 11.54 -5.26 12.46
C TYR A 100 11.86 -5.84 13.84
N ILE A 101 11.99 -7.16 13.91
CA ILE A 101 12.35 -7.87 15.15
C ILE A 101 13.75 -7.44 15.61
N ALA A 102 14.72 -7.38 14.69
CA ALA A 102 16.08 -6.95 14.99
C ALA A 102 16.15 -5.49 15.49
N ALA A 103 15.26 -4.63 15.01
CA ALA A 103 15.13 -3.24 15.45
C ALA A 103 14.37 -3.08 16.77
N GLY A 104 14.02 -4.18 17.47
CA GLY A 104 13.28 -4.14 18.73
C GLY A 104 11.89 -3.50 18.59
N GLY A 105 11.30 -3.57 17.39
CA GLY A 105 9.99 -2.98 17.10
C GLY A 105 10.01 -1.52 16.62
N TRP A 106 11.19 -0.91 16.41
CA TRP A 106 11.32 0.50 16.00
C TRP A 106 11.54 0.68 14.50
N HIS A 107 10.66 1.44 13.84
CA HIS A 107 10.67 1.68 12.39
C HIS A 107 11.88 2.49 11.88
N LYS A 108 12.44 3.39 12.69
CA LYS A 108 13.52 4.30 12.26
C LYS A 108 14.86 3.60 11.93
N ASN A 109 15.01 2.31 12.23
CA ASN A 109 16.27 1.58 12.09
C ASN A 109 16.24 0.52 10.98
N ILE A 110 15.19 0.46 10.18
CA ILE A 110 14.98 -0.63 9.22
C ILE A 110 15.47 -0.18 7.84
N LYS A 111 16.68 -0.64 7.50
CA LYS A 111 17.21 -0.55 6.12
C LYS A 111 16.56 -1.63 5.28
N ILE A 112 15.42 -1.31 4.69
CA ILE A 112 14.79 -2.19 3.71
C ILE A 112 15.58 -2.08 2.41
N ILE A 113 16.06 -3.21 1.90
CA ILE A 113 16.64 -3.30 0.57
C ILE A 113 15.50 -2.99 -0.41
N GLN A 114 15.58 -1.86 -1.10
CA GLN A 114 14.67 -1.46 -2.16
C GLN A 114 14.94 -2.29 -3.42
#